data_AF-A0A135VD39-F1
#
_entry.id   AF-A0A135VD39-F1
#
_cell.length_a   1.000
_cell.length_b   1.000
_cell.length_c   1.000
_cell.angle_alpha   90.00
_cell.angle_beta   90.00
_cell.angle_gamma   90.00
#
_symmetry.space_group_name_H-M   'P 1'
#
loop_
_entity.id
_entity.type
_entity.pdbx_description
1 polymer ?
#
loop_
_entity_poly.entity_id
_entity_poly.type
_entity_poly.pdbx_seq_one_letter_code
_entity_poly.pdbx_strand_id
1 'polypeptide(L)'
;MLGDPDIIENQSGVFLFTMAFQEGLVMCSLVWTLGLIGIRLFANIEFNILQWTITTLLVGSAVQFIVFGLKLILFRNPVTNAEILTLFEEVRDELGASRRIQLWSRSTDKGVFLSTSNLLFKAILLSESAIGNILGKREKGKVVLAREVLMLGRVNPIRGFALGLFGFWGVSFSELFFFVYDEFLTMELWVTTMLLAFVVLLLGLILIPTMTSKSYRHVERILENTYGSSP
;
A
#
# COMPACT_ATOMS: atom_id res chain seq x y z
N MET A 1 -4.41 -17.08 -30.47
CA MET A 1 -4.44 -15.96 -29.50
C MET A 1 -4.83 -16.52 -28.15
N LEU A 2 -3.89 -17.19 -27.50
CA LEU A 2 -3.99 -17.64 -26.11
C LEU A 2 -3.09 -16.68 -25.34
N GLY A 3 -3.66 -16.01 -24.34
CA GLY A 3 -2.90 -15.11 -23.49
C GLY A 3 -1.73 -15.86 -22.89
N ASP A 4 -0.53 -15.36 -23.15
CA ASP A 4 0.72 -15.94 -22.65
C ASP A 4 0.64 -15.97 -21.12
N PRO A 5 0.65 -17.15 -20.48
CA PRO A 5 0.46 -17.27 -19.02
C PRO A 5 1.51 -16.47 -18.23
N ASP A 6 2.70 -16.28 -18.80
CA ASP A 6 3.79 -15.49 -18.22
C ASP A 6 3.47 -13.99 -18.11
N ILE A 7 2.55 -13.47 -18.93
CA ILE A 7 2.12 -12.06 -18.85
C ILE A 7 1.18 -11.85 -17.66
N ILE A 8 0.31 -12.84 -17.37
CA ILE A 8 -0.66 -12.79 -16.27
C ILE A 8 0.05 -12.99 -14.92
N GLU A 9 1.04 -13.89 -14.86
CA GLU A 9 1.87 -14.10 -13.67
C GLU A 9 2.72 -12.86 -13.33
N ASN A 10 3.20 -12.13 -14.34
CA ASN A 10 4.03 -10.94 -14.09
C ASN A 10 3.24 -9.70 -13.67
N GLN A 11 2.04 -9.47 -14.21
CA GLN A 11 1.20 -8.34 -13.80
C GLN A 11 0.65 -8.51 -12.39
N SER A 12 0.29 -9.74 -12.00
CA SER A 12 -0.21 -10.02 -10.65
C SER A 12 0.83 -9.69 -9.57
N GLY A 13 2.11 -9.98 -9.80
CA GLY A 13 3.18 -9.65 -8.85
C GLY A 13 3.43 -8.14 -8.72
N VAL A 14 3.35 -7.37 -9.81
CA VAL A 14 3.47 -5.90 -9.77
C VAL A 14 2.24 -5.28 -9.09
N PHE A 15 1.05 -5.81 -9.34
CA PHE A 15 -0.19 -5.41 -8.69
C PHE A 15 -0.17 -5.69 -7.18
N LEU A 16 0.31 -6.86 -6.77
CA LEU A 16 0.53 -7.23 -5.37
C LEU A 16 1.56 -6.33 -4.70
N PHE A 17 2.59 -5.87 -5.41
CA PHE A 17 3.60 -4.97 -4.85
C PHE A 17 3.11 -3.53 -4.66
N THR A 18 2.20 -3.06 -5.52
CA THR A 18 1.70 -1.66 -5.57
C THR A 18 0.48 -1.37 -4.67
N MET A 19 -0.02 -0.11 -4.71
CA MET A 19 -1.17 0.39 -3.94
C MET A 19 -2.50 -0.29 -4.26
N ALA A 20 -2.60 -1.06 -5.34
CA ALA A 20 -3.83 -1.75 -5.73
C ALA A 20 -4.29 -2.81 -4.70
N PHE A 21 -3.43 -3.17 -3.75
CA PHE A 21 -3.84 -3.92 -2.56
C PHE A 21 -4.89 -3.19 -1.69
N GLN A 22 -4.89 -1.86 -1.64
CA GLN A 22 -5.96 -1.13 -0.94
C GLN A 22 -7.34 -1.40 -1.56
N GLU A 23 -7.40 -1.57 -2.88
CA GLU A 23 -8.61 -1.99 -3.59
C GLU A 23 -8.95 -3.46 -3.31
N GLY A 24 -7.92 -4.33 -3.22
CA GLY A 24 -8.10 -5.73 -2.81
C GLY A 24 -8.64 -5.91 -1.38
N LEU A 25 -8.32 -5.00 -0.45
CA LEU A 25 -8.88 -4.99 0.90
C LEU A 25 -10.40 -4.75 0.90
N VAL A 26 -10.92 -3.95 -0.02
CA VAL A 26 -12.36 -3.73 -0.18
C VAL A 26 -13.04 -5.05 -0.55
N MET A 27 -12.50 -5.77 -1.53
CA MET A 27 -13.04 -7.09 -1.91
C MET A 27 -12.98 -8.09 -0.74
N CYS A 28 -11.90 -8.10 0.02
CA CYS A 28 -11.79 -8.94 1.22
C CYS A 28 -12.85 -8.58 2.28
N SER A 29 -13.17 -7.28 2.44
CA SER A 29 -14.19 -6.83 3.39
C SER A 29 -15.61 -7.24 2.98
N LEU A 30 -15.90 -7.28 1.68
CA LEU A 30 -17.16 -7.78 1.15
C LEU A 30 -17.31 -9.28 1.41
N VAL A 31 -16.27 -10.07 1.07
CA VAL A 31 -16.25 -11.52 1.34
C VAL A 31 -16.41 -11.81 2.82
N TRP A 32 -15.71 -11.06 3.69
CA TRP A 32 -15.84 -11.19 5.13
C TRP A 32 -17.26 -10.90 5.62
N THR A 33 -17.88 -9.83 5.11
CA THR A 33 -19.24 -9.45 5.50
C THR A 33 -20.27 -10.49 5.05
N LEU A 34 -20.15 -11.00 3.82
CA LEU A 34 -20.98 -12.13 3.35
C LEU A 34 -20.79 -13.37 4.22
N GLY A 35 -19.56 -13.65 4.66
CA GLY A 35 -19.27 -14.72 5.60
C GLY A 35 -19.99 -14.55 6.94
N LEU A 36 -19.95 -13.35 7.53
CA LEU A 36 -20.67 -13.05 8.77
C LEU A 36 -22.18 -13.16 8.61
N ILE A 37 -22.74 -12.70 7.48
CA ILE A 37 -24.16 -12.86 7.14
C ILE A 37 -24.52 -14.35 7.03
N GLY A 38 -23.70 -15.14 6.35
CA GLY A 38 -23.88 -16.59 6.25
C GLY A 38 -23.88 -17.26 7.64
N ILE A 39 -22.92 -16.91 8.51
CA ILE A 39 -22.89 -17.42 9.88
C ILE A 39 -24.17 -17.05 10.63
N ARG A 40 -24.66 -15.81 10.51
CA ARG A 40 -25.93 -15.40 11.12
C ARG A 40 -27.10 -16.25 10.61
N LEU A 41 -27.21 -16.45 9.29
CA LEU A 41 -28.32 -17.18 8.68
C LEU A 41 -28.30 -18.69 8.98
N PHE A 42 -27.12 -19.31 8.98
CA PHE A 42 -27.00 -20.78 9.11
C PHE A 42 -26.71 -21.25 10.53
N ALA A 43 -25.99 -20.47 11.34
CA ALA A 43 -25.65 -20.83 12.72
C ALA A 43 -26.55 -20.13 13.76
N ASN A 44 -27.42 -19.22 13.33
CA ASN A 44 -28.31 -18.42 14.20
C ASN A 44 -27.55 -17.66 15.30
N ILE A 45 -26.32 -17.24 15.01
CA ILE A 45 -25.49 -16.45 15.91
C ILE A 45 -25.79 -14.98 15.63
N GLU A 46 -26.27 -14.26 16.64
CA GLU A 46 -26.46 -12.82 16.58
C GLU A 46 -25.19 -12.10 17.04
N PHE A 47 -24.63 -11.29 16.15
CA PHE A 47 -23.51 -10.40 16.48
C PHE A 47 -24.07 -9.04 16.86
N ASN A 48 -23.79 -8.59 18.08
CA ASN A 48 -24.04 -7.18 18.42
C ASN A 48 -23.01 -6.26 17.73
N ILE A 49 -23.30 -4.95 17.67
CA ILE A 49 -22.45 -3.96 16.97
C ILE A 49 -21.01 -3.96 17.49
N LEU A 50 -20.83 -4.15 18.81
CA LEU A 50 -19.51 -4.19 19.43
C LEU A 50 -18.72 -5.42 19.00
N GLN A 51 -19.35 -6.60 19.03
CA GLN A 51 -18.75 -7.86 18.57
C GLN A 51 -18.39 -7.76 17.09
N TRP A 52 -19.30 -7.26 16.23
CA TRP A 52 -19.04 -7.05 14.81
C TRP A 52 -17.81 -6.16 14.58
N THR A 53 -17.76 -5.03 15.27
CA THR A 53 -16.64 -4.08 15.17
C THR A 53 -15.32 -4.74 15.58
N ILE A 54 -15.30 -5.44 16.72
CA ILE A 54 -14.11 -6.13 17.20
C ILE A 54 -13.67 -7.21 16.21
N THR A 55 -14.59 -8.07 15.76
CA THR A 55 -14.27 -9.17 14.84
C THR A 55 -13.77 -8.64 13.49
N THR A 56 -14.39 -7.60 12.96
CA THR A 56 -14.01 -6.99 11.68
C THR A 56 -12.65 -6.29 11.75
N LEU A 57 -12.34 -5.60 12.86
CA LEU A 57 -11.01 -5.01 13.06
C LEU A 57 -9.93 -6.08 13.23
N LEU A 58 -10.21 -7.16 13.95
CA LEU A 58 -9.28 -8.29 14.13
C LEU A 58 -9.01 -8.99 12.79
N VAL A 59 -10.05 -9.32 12.03
CA VAL A 59 -9.89 -9.98 10.73
C VAL A 59 -9.24 -9.04 9.72
N GLY A 60 -9.66 -7.78 9.65
CA GLY A 60 -9.02 -6.77 8.79
C GLY A 60 -7.53 -6.60 9.09
N SER A 61 -7.15 -6.60 10.38
CA SER A 61 -5.74 -6.59 10.80
C SER A 61 -5.01 -7.85 10.37
N ALA A 62 -5.60 -9.03 10.60
CA ALA A 62 -5.02 -10.32 10.22
C ALA A 62 -4.79 -10.42 8.71
N VAL A 63 -5.78 -10.03 7.90
CA VAL A 63 -5.67 -10.01 6.43
C VAL A 63 -4.52 -9.09 5.98
N GLN A 64 -4.40 -7.89 6.55
CA GLN A 64 -3.29 -7.00 6.24
C GLN A 64 -1.93 -7.62 6.59
N PHE A 65 -1.80 -8.24 7.78
CA PHE A 65 -0.55 -8.90 8.19
C PHE A 65 -0.20 -10.09 7.30
N ILE A 66 -1.18 -10.93 6.95
CA ILE A 66 -0.99 -12.05 6.02
C ILE A 66 -0.45 -11.53 4.70
N VAL A 67 -1.04 -10.46 4.17
CA VAL A 67 -0.61 -9.90 2.89
C VAL A 67 0.77 -9.27 2.98
N PHE A 68 1.09 -8.54 4.06
CA PHE A 68 2.44 -8.03 4.26
C PHE A 68 3.46 -9.19 4.33
N GLY A 69 3.09 -10.29 5.00
CA GLY A 69 3.87 -11.52 5.04
C GLY A 69 4.07 -12.14 3.66
N LEU A 70 3.00 -12.26 2.87
CA LEU A 70 3.06 -12.76 1.49
C LEU A 70 3.95 -11.88 0.61
N LYS A 71 3.83 -10.54 0.69
CA LYS A 71 4.73 -9.64 -0.04
C LYS A 71 6.18 -9.84 0.37
N LEU A 72 6.44 -10.04 1.66
CA LEU A 72 7.79 -10.32 2.15
C LEU A 72 8.30 -11.64 1.59
N ILE A 73 7.51 -12.70 1.54
CA ILE A 73 7.94 -14.01 1.03
C ILE A 73 8.17 -13.96 -0.50
N LEU A 74 7.27 -13.31 -1.24
CA LEU A 74 7.29 -13.30 -2.71
C LEU A 74 8.32 -12.35 -3.31
N PHE A 75 8.60 -11.21 -2.66
CA PHE A 75 9.43 -10.14 -3.25
C PHE A 75 10.75 -9.90 -2.55
N ARG A 76 11.01 -10.53 -1.40
CA ARG A 76 12.27 -10.33 -0.68
C ARG A 76 13.39 -11.14 -1.32
N ASN A 77 13.93 -10.59 -2.40
CA ASN A 77 15.17 -11.04 -3.00
C ASN A 77 16.17 -9.88 -2.89
N PRO A 78 17.22 -9.96 -2.05
CA PRO A 78 18.18 -8.88 -1.94
C PRO A 78 18.93 -8.69 -3.27
N VAL A 79 19.23 -7.44 -3.60
CA VAL A 79 20.10 -7.15 -4.75
C VAL A 79 21.49 -7.73 -4.49
N THR A 80 22.07 -8.41 -5.48
CA THR A 80 23.40 -9.02 -5.40
C THR A 80 24.48 -8.22 -6.14
N ASN A 81 24.08 -7.32 -7.05
CA ASN A 81 25.03 -6.47 -7.77
C ASN A 81 25.70 -5.48 -6.81
N ALA A 82 27.03 -5.58 -6.68
CA ALA A 82 27.80 -4.79 -5.74
C ALA A 82 27.82 -3.29 -6.08
N GLU A 83 27.85 -2.93 -7.36
CA GLU A 83 27.94 -1.52 -7.78
C GLU A 83 26.69 -0.73 -7.40
N ILE A 84 25.50 -1.31 -7.63
CA ILE A 84 24.23 -0.67 -7.26
C ILE A 84 24.02 -0.65 -5.75
N LEU A 85 24.50 -1.67 -5.03
CA LEU A 85 24.48 -1.68 -3.56
C LEU A 85 25.33 -0.54 -3.03
N THR A 86 26.58 -0.40 -3.49
CA THR A 86 27.47 0.70 -3.08
C THR A 86 26.85 2.05 -3.39
N LEU A 87 26.29 2.24 -4.59
CA LEU A 87 25.61 3.49 -4.96
C LEU A 87 24.40 3.77 -4.05
N PHE A 88 23.63 2.75 -3.69
CA PHE A 88 22.50 2.88 -2.77
C PHE A 88 22.96 3.24 -1.35
N GLU A 89 24.06 2.66 -0.87
CA GLU A 89 24.62 2.99 0.44
C GLU A 89 25.18 4.42 0.49
N GLU A 90 25.91 4.84 -0.55
CA GLU A 90 26.36 6.23 -0.74
C GLU A 90 25.17 7.20 -0.62
N VAL A 91 24.10 6.95 -1.38
CA VAL A 91 22.88 7.78 -1.37
C VAL A 91 22.21 7.79 0.01
N ARG A 92 22.11 6.63 0.66
CA ARG A 92 21.47 6.50 1.97
C ARG A 92 22.23 7.28 3.03
N ASP A 93 23.55 7.20 3.02
CA ASP A 93 24.42 7.83 4.01
C ASP A 93 24.48 9.36 3.78
N GLU A 94 24.57 9.81 2.51
CA GLU A 94 24.48 11.24 2.15
C GLU A 94 23.17 11.90 2.61
N LEU A 95 22.06 11.15 2.54
CA LEU A 95 20.74 11.64 2.94
C LEU A 95 20.43 11.45 4.44
N GLY A 96 21.30 10.79 5.20
CA GLY A 96 21.03 10.42 6.59
C GLY A 96 19.78 9.53 6.75
N ALA A 97 19.46 8.73 5.74
CA ALA A 97 18.23 7.94 5.70
C ALA A 97 18.32 6.67 6.57
N SER A 98 17.17 6.17 7.01
CA SER A 98 17.11 4.99 7.90
C SER A 98 17.66 3.74 7.21
N ARG A 99 18.51 2.99 7.92
CA ARG A 99 19.02 1.65 7.52
C ARG A 99 17.91 0.60 7.32
N ARG A 100 16.65 0.90 7.65
CA ARG A 100 15.50 0.00 7.47
C ARG A 100 15.03 -0.09 6.02
N ILE A 101 15.45 0.81 5.13
CA ILE A 101 15.11 0.74 3.70
C ILE A 101 16.01 -0.30 3.04
N GLN A 102 15.40 -1.31 2.43
CA GLN A 102 16.08 -2.40 1.75
C GLN A 102 15.99 -2.25 0.23
N LEU A 103 16.98 -2.77 -0.48
CA LEU A 103 16.98 -2.86 -1.94
C LEU A 103 16.74 -4.31 -2.35
N TRP A 104 15.68 -4.56 -3.11
CA TRP A 104 15.30 -5.88 -3.60
C TRP A 104 15.41 -5.94 -5.12
N SER A 105 15.79 -7.11 -5.65
CA SER A 105 15.84 -7.39 -7.08
C SER A 105 14.63 -8.21 -7.53
N ARG A 106 14.26 -8.07 -8.79
CA ARG A 106 13.34 -8.97 -9.49
C ARG A 106 13.92 -9.32 -10.85
N SER A 107 14.04 -10.63 -11.11
CA SER A 107 14.41 -11.14 -12.43
C SER A 107 13.24 -10.89 -13.40
N THR A 108 13.31 -9.80 -14.15
CA THR A 108 12.35 -9.49 -15.22
C THR A 108 13.00 -8.58 -16.24
N ASP A 109 12.72 -8.83 -17.51
CA ASP A 109 13.25 -8.05 -18.64
C ASP A 109 12.61 -6.65 -18.75
N LYS A 110 11.50 -6.42 -18.04
CA LYS A 110 10.83 -5.12 -18.00
C LYS A 110 11.55 -4.20 -17.02
N GLY A 111 11.62 -2.90 -17.33
CA GLY A 111 12.09 -1.89 -16.39
C GLY A 111 11.11 -1.74 -15.23
N VAL A 112 11.39 -2.39 -14.09
CA VAL A 112 10.59 -2.28 -12.86
C VAL A 112 11.39 -1.48 -11.85
N PHE A 113 10.79 -0.40 -11.39
CA PHE A 113 11.33 0.48 -10.37
C PHE A 113 10.17 0.92 -9.48
N LEU A 114 10.00 0.21 -8.36
CA LEU A 114 8.84 0.39 -7.49
C LEU A 114 9.30 0.51 -6.04
N SER A 115 8.63 1.34 -5.26
CA SER A 115 8.90 1.49 -3.83
C SER A 115 7.66 1.11 -3.02
N THR A 116 7.88 0.52 -1.85
CA THR A 116 6.80 0.15 -0.94
C THR A 116 7.21 0.35 0.51
N SER A 117 6.24 0.71 1.35
CA SER A 117 6.42 0.92 2.79
C SER A 117 5.21 0.40 3.54
N ASN A 118 5.43 -0.60 4.38
CA ASN A 118 4.42 -1.16 5.29
C ASN A 118 5.02 -1.37 6.69
N LEU A 119 4.23 -1.92 7.61
CA LEU A 119 4.66 -2.10 9.01
C LEU A 119 5.85 -3.05 9.16
N LEU A 120 6.01 -4.01 8.27
CA LEU A 120 7.06 -5.03 8.35
C LEU A 120 8.34 -4.59 7.65
N PHE A 121 8.25 -3.83 6.55
CA PHE A 121 9.42 -3.44 5.77
C PHE A 121 9.21 -2.17 4.95
N LYS A 122 10.34 -1.56 4.57
CA LYS A 122 10.45 -0.54 3.52
C LYS A 122 11.41 -1.06 2.47
N ALA A 123 10.98 -1.14 1.21
CA ALA A 123 11.79 -1.71 0.16
C ALA A 123 11.63 -0.96 -1.17
N ILE A 124 12.73 -0.88 -1.91
CA ILE A 124 12.77 -0.47 -3.31
C ILE A 124 13.03 -1.74 -4.13
N LEU A 125 12.12 -2.08 -5.04
CA LEU A 125 12.22 -3.21 -5.95
C LEU A 125 12.74 -2.73 -7.31
N LEU A 126 13.86 -3.30 -7.73
CA LEU A 126 14.53 -3.04 -9.00
C LEU A 126 14.54 -4.28 -9.88
N SER A 127 14.25 -4.13 -11.17
CA SER A 127 14.60 -5.17 -12.15
C SER A 127 16.05 -5.07 -12.58
N GLU A 128 16.58 -6.14 -13.17
CA GLU A 128 17.94 -6.15 -13.73
C GLU A 128 18.12 -5.09 -14.82
N SER A 129 17.10 -4.88 -15.67
CA SER A 129 17.08 -3.79 -16.66
C SER A 129 17.11 -2.41 -15.99
N ALA A 130 16.37 -2.21 -14.88
CA ALA A 130 16.40 -0.97 -14.12
C ALA A 130 17.77 -0.73 -13.48
N ILE A 131 18.42 -1.78 -12.95
CA ILE A 131 19.80 -1.70 -12.42
C ILE A 131 20.76 -1.25 -13.52
N GLY A 132 20.70 -1.88 -14.70
CA GLY A 132 21.53 -1.50 -15.85
C GLY A 132 21.32 -0.05 -16.28
N ASN A 133 20.07 0.42 -16.30
CA ASN A 133 19.74 1.81 -16.63
C ASN A 133 20.27 2.82 -15.60
N ILE A 134 20.18 2.50 -14.31
CA ILE A 134 20.69 3.35 -13.22
C ILE A 134 22.22 3.44 -13.29
N LEU A 135 22.90 2.31 -13.48
CA LEU A 135 24.36 2.26 -13.55
C LEU A 135 24.89 2.92 -14.84
N GLY A 136 24.23 2.70 -15.98
CA GLY A 136 24.61 3.31 -17.26
C GLY A 136 24.48 4.84 -17.28
N LYS A 137 23.68 5.42 -16.39
CA LYS A 137 23.57 6.87 -16.18
C LYS A 137 23.73 7.21 -14.71
N ARG A 138 24.87 6.83 -14.13
CA ARG A 138 25.13 6.86 -12.67
C ARG A 138 24.65 8.14 -11.97
N GLU A 139 24.94 9.33 -12.50
CA GLU A 139 24.49 10.58 -11.87
C GLU A 139 22.97 10.73 -11.82
N LYS A 140 22.28 10.53 -12.94
CA LYS A 140 20.81 10.58 -12.99
C LYS A 140 20.18 9.46 -12.17
N GLY A 141 20.77 8.27 -12.23
CA GLY A 141 20.37 7.11 -11.44
C GLY A 141 20.48 7.37 -9.93
N LYS A 142 21.53 8.07 -9.50
CA LYS A 142 21.74 8.51 -8.12
C LYS A 142 20.61 9.42 -7.65
N VAL A 143 20.23 10.42 -8.45
CA VAL A 143 19.11 11.35 -8.12
C VAL A 143 17.78 10.59 -8.02
N VAL A 144 17.52 9.65 -8.93
CA VAL A 144 16.30 8.83 -8.90
C VAL A 144 16.24 7.93 -7.64
N LEU A 145 17.35 7.29 -7.27
CA LEU A 145 17.46 6.53 -6.03
C LEU A 145 17.27 7.42 -4.80
N ALA A 146 17.91 8.59 -4.78
CA ALA A 146 17.82 9.56 -3.70
C ALA A 146 16.37 10.01 -3.48
N ARG A 147 15.64 10.29 -4.56
CA ARG A 147 14.21 10.62 -4.52
C ARG A 147 13.40 9.53 -3.83
N GLU A 148 13.57 8.26 -4.21
CA GLU A 148 12.81 7.16 -3.62
C GLU A 148 13.18 6.90 -2.16
N VAL A 149 14.46 7.00 -1.81
CA VAL A 149 14.92 6.89 -0.42
C VAL A 149 14.27 7.96 0.45
N LEU A 150 14.23 9.22 -0.01
CA LEU A 150 13.58 10.32 0.70
C LEU A 150 12.06 10.13 0.81
N MET A 151 11.42 9.71 -0.28
CA MET A 151 9.98 9.43 -0.29
C MET A 151 9.65 8.33 0.72
N LEU A 152 10.35 7.19 0.69
CA LEU A 152 10.16 6.09 1.62
C LEU A 152 10.48 6.47 3.07
N GLY A 153 11.47 7.33 3.30
CA GLY A 153 11.79 7.86 4.62
C GLY A 153 10.61 8.58 5.27
N ARG A 154 9.83 9.31 4.45
CA ARG A 154 8.69 10.13 4.91
C ARG A 154 7.39 9.36 5.06
N VAL A 155 7.24 8.23 4.39
CA VAL A 155 6.04 7.41 4.54
C VAL A 155 5.99 6.83 5.95
N ASN A 156 4.94 7.17 6.70
CA ASN A 156 4.62 6.54 7.97
C ASN A 156 3.79 5.27 7.70
N PRO A 157 4.35 4.06 7.88
CA PRO A 157 3.65 2.83 7.58
C PRO A 157 2.41 2.61 8.46
N ILE A 158 2.40 3.18 9.67
CA ILE A 158 1.25 3.12 10.59
C ILE A 158 0.03 3.80 9.98
N ARG A 159 0.24 4.94 9.29
CA ARG A 159 -0.84 5.65 8.61
C ARG A 159 -1.44 4.80 7.49
N GLY A 160 -0.60 4.13 6.71
CA GLY A 160 -1.06 3.23 5.64
C GLY A 160 -1.88 2.05 6.18
N PHE A 161 -1.41 1.42 7.25
CA PHE A 161 -2.12 0.35 7.94
C PHE A 161 -3.47 0.80 8.51
N ALA A 162 -3.48 1.93 9.22
CA ALA A 162 -4.69 2.49 9.80
C ALA A 162 -5.73 2.84 8.73
N LEU A 163 -5.31 3.49 7.63
CA LEU A 163 -6.20 3.78 6.51
C LEU A 163 -6.80 2.52 5.89
N GLY A 164 -5.98 1.48 5.68
CA GLY A 164 -6.46 0.18 5.19
C GLY A 164 -7.46 -0.46 6.16
N LEU A 165 -7.23 -0.34 7.47
CA LEU A 165 -8.08 -0.95 8.50
C LEU A 165 -9.41 -0.22 8.62
N PHE A 166 -9.40 1.12 8.62
CA PHE A 166 -10.61 1.93 8.60
C PHE A 166 -11.39 1.77 7.30
N GLY A 167 -10.72 1.60 6.16
CA GLY A 167 -11.39 1.27 4.89
C GLY A 167 -12.10 -0.07 4.97
N PHE A 168 -11.41 -1.12 5.43
CA PHE A 168 -11.99 -2.46 5.61
C PHE A 168 -13.18 -2.44 6.58
N TRP A 169 -13.02 -1.77 7.73
CA TRP A 169 -14.08 -1.61 8.72
C TRP A 169 -15.26 -0.82 8.15
N GLY A 170 -15.01 0.32 7.48
CA GLY A 170 -16.05 1.18 6.94
C GLY A 170 -16.94 0.46 5.92
N VAL A 171 -16.34 -0.31 5.00
CA VAL A 171 -17.10 -1.10 4.02
C VAL A 171 -17.90 -2.20 4.69
N SER A 172 -17.29 -2.96 5.60
CA SER A 172 -18.01 -4.02 6.32
C SER A 172 -19.13 -3.48 7.21
N PHE A 173 -18.95 -2.29 7.77
CA PHE A 173 -19.94 -1.62 8.59
C PHE A 173 -21.12 -1.10 7.75
N SER A 174 -20.88 -0.50 6.57
CA SER A 174 -21.97 -0.05 5.70
C SER A 174 -22.89 -1.19 5.26
N GLU A 175 -22.33 -2.38 5.06
CA GLU A 175 -23.07 -3.58 4.68
C GLU A 175 -23.91 -4.15 5.85
N LEU A 176 -23.43 -4.09 7.09
CA LEU A 176 -24.22 -4.49 8.27
C LEU A 176 -25.57 -3.74 8.33
N PHE A 177 -25.57 -2.44 8.07
CA PHE A 177 -26.82 -1.66 8.10
C PHE A 177 -27.79 -2.05 6.98
N PHE A 178 -27.29 -2.48 5.83
CA PHE A 178 -28.11 -2.91 4.69
C PHE A 178 -28.87 -4.22 4.97
N PHE A 179 -28.26 -5.15 5.71
CA PHE A 179 -28.81 -6.50 5.91
C PHE A 179 -29.45 -6.76 7.27
N VAL A 180 -29.15 -5.95 8.31
CA VAL A 180 -29.56 -6.25 9.69
C VAL A 180 -30.76 -5.45 10.17
N TYR A 181 -31.02 -4.25 9.65
CA TYR A 181 -32.01 -3.34 10.21
C TYR A 181 -33.01 -2.82 9.17
N ASP A 182 -34.24 -3.33 9.20
CA ASP A 182 -35.33 -3.10 8.24
C ASP A 182 -36.33 -1.99 8.66
N GLU A 183 -35.95 -1.08 9.57
CA GLU A 183 -36.89 -0.09 10.15
C GLU A 183 -36.53 1.39 9.85
N PHE A 184 -37.55 2.24 9.71
CA PHE A 184 -37.47 3.66 9.31
C PHE A 184 -36.45 4.53 10.11
N LEU A 185 -36.16 4.19 11.37
CA LEU A 185 -35.15 4.85 12.22
C LEU A 185 -33.70 4.54 11.79
N THR A 186 -33.46 3.42 11.13
CA THR A 186 -32.14 3.10 10.56
C THR A 186 -31.90 3.80 9.23
N MET A 187 -32.94 4.29 8.56
CA MET A 187 -32.77 5.10 7.34
C MET A 187 -32.13 6.46 7.63
N GLU A 188 -32.54 7.14 8.71
CA GLU A 188 -31.95 8.42 9.12
C GLU A 188 -30.49 8.26 9.57
N LEU A 189 -30.21 7.22 10.37
CA LEU A 189 -28.85 6.90 10.78
C LEU A 189 -27.99 6.48 9.58
N TRP A 190 -28.55 5.73 8.61
CA TRP A 190 -27.91 5.34 7.36
C TRP A 190 -27.54 6.56 6.52
N VAL A 191 -28.46 7.48 6.26
CA VAL A 191 -28.19 8.73 5.54
C VAL A 191 -27.07 9.49 6.24
N THR A 192 -27.09 9.58 7.57
CA THR A 192 -26.07 10.30 8.34
C THR A 192 -24.69 9.62 8.27
N THR A 193 -24.62 8.29 8.39
CA THR A 193 -23.37 7.53 8.24
C THR A 193 -22.84 7.52 6.81
N MET A 194 -23.71 7.42 5.79
CA MET A 194 -23.35 7.57 4.39
C MET A 194 -22.83 8.98 4.10
N LEU A 195 -23.48 10.02 4.63
CA LEU A 195 -22.99 11.41 4.53
C LEU A 195 -21.64 11.57 5.20
N LEU A 196 -21.46 11.00 6.40
CA LEU A 196 -20.19 11.06 7.11
C LEU A 196 -19.09 10.31 6.35
N ALA A 197 -19.38 9.10 5.87
CA ALA A 197 -18.46 8.31 5.06
C ALA A 197 -18.11 9.03 3.75
N PHE A 198 -19.10 9.61 3.07
CA PHE A 198 -18.92 10.41 1.87
C PHE A 198 -18.07 11.66 2.15
N VAL A 199 -18.34 12.40 3.22
CA VAL A 199 -17.55 13.57 3.65
C VAL A 199 -16.11 13.15 3.96
N VAL A 200 -15.90 12.04 4.68
CA VAL A 200 -14.55 11.52 4.96
C VAL A 200 -13.84 11.12 3.67
N LEU A 201 -14.55 10.50 2.72
CA LEU A 201 -13.99 10.09 1.43
C LEU A 201 -13.65 11.31 0.56
N LEU A 202 -14.51 12.33 0.55
CA LEU A 202 -14.31 13.58 -0.17
C LEU A 202 -13.17 14.42 0.43
N LEU A 203 -13.09 14.48 1.77
CA LEU A 203 -11.94 15.03 2.47
C LEU A 203 -10.67 14.24 2.16
N GLY A 204 -10.74 12.91 2.09
CA GLY A 204 -9.64 12.06 1.64
C GLY A 204 -9.17 12.43 0.23
N LEU A 205 -10.11 12.55 -0.72
CA LEU A 205 -9.85 12.91 -2.12
C LEU A 205 -9.19 14.29 -2.27
N ILE A 206 -9.45 15.25 -1.38
CA ILE A 206 -8.85 16.60 -1.43
C ILE A 206 -7.53 16.64 -0.63
N LEU A 207 -7.51 16.07 0.58
CA LEU A 207 -6.37 16.15 1.49
C LEU A 207 -5.21 15.26 1.05
N ILE A 208 -5.46 14.08 0.47
CA ILE A 208 -4.40 13.18 0.00
C ILE A 208 -3.54 13.85 -1.08
N PRO A 209 -4.07 14.36 -2.22
CA PRO A 209 -3.24 14.95 -3.27
C PRO A 209 -2.54 16.24 -2.80
N THR A 210 -3.16 17.04 -1.95
CA THR A 210 -2.53 18.26 -1.41
C THR A 210 -1.36 17.95 -0.48
N MET A 211 -1.48 16.93 0.36
CA MET A 211 -0.37 16.45 1.18
C MET A 211 0.75 15.84 0.33
N THR A 212 0.40 15.04 -0.69
CA THR A 212 1.38 14.43 -1.60
C THR A 212 2.16 15.49 -2.39
N SER A 213 1.49 16.53 -2.90
CA SER A 213 2.13 17.66 -3.59
C SER A 213 3.12 18.42 -2.72
N LYS A 214 2.78 18.67 -1.44
CA LYS A 214 3.69 19.33 -0.49
C LYS A 214 4.91 18.47 -0.17
N SER A 215 4.71 17.16 0.02
CA SER A 215 5.81 16.22 0.24
C SER A 215 6.75 16.19 -0.95
N TYR A 216 6.21 16.14 -2.17
CA TYR A 216 6.97 16.13 -3.41
C TYR A 216 7.85 17.38 -3.57
N ARG A 217 7.27 18.57 -3.45
CA ARG A 217 8.00 19.85 -3.54
C ARG A 217 9.09 20.02 -2.50
N HIS A 218 8.97 19.32 -1.38
CA HIS A 218 10.01 19.35 -0.35
C HIS A 218 11.12 18.35 -0.68
N VAL A 219 10.80 17.15 -1.15
CA VAL A 219 11.81 16.18 -1.63
C VAL A 219 12.61 16.78 -2.78
N GLU A 220 11.94 17.44 -3.72
CA GLU A 220 12.58 18.13 -4.84
C GLU A 220 13.54 19.23 -4.38
N ARG A 221 13.15 20.05 -3.41
CA ARG A 221 14.05 21.04 -2.80
C ARG A 221 15.28 20.42 -2.13
N ILE A 222 15.13 19.28 -1.46
CA ILE A 222 16.29 18.57 -0.89
C ILE A 222 17.20 18.08 -2.02
N LEU A 223 16.64 17.48 -3.06
CA LEU A 223 17.42 16.98 -4.20
C LEU A 223 18.15 18.10 -4.94
N GLU A 224 17.49 19.23 -5.18
CA GLU A 224 18.09 20.40 -5.83
C GLU A 224 19.23 20.97 -4.98
N ASN A 225 19.05 21.05 -3.65
CA ASN A 225 20.09 21.53 -2.74
C ASN A 225 21.30 20.57 -2.65
N THR A 226 21.07 19.26 -2.76
CA THR A 226 22.12 18.24 -2.60
C THR A 226 22.84 17.93 -3.92
N TYR A 227 22.12 17.89 -5.03
CA TYR A 227 22.62 17.41 -6.33
C TYR A 227 22.58 18.47 -7.44
N GLY A 228 22.10 19.69 -7.17
CA GLY A 228 22.03 20.78 -8.15
C GLY A 228 21.12 20.52 -9.36
N SER A 229 20.29 19.47 -9.31
CA SER A 229 19.43 19.04 -10.41
C SER A 229 18.13 18.42 -9.90
N SER A 230 17.02 18.71 -10.59
CA SER A 230 15.76 17.98 -10.44
C SER A 230 15.78 16.76 -11.38
N PRO A 231 15.28 15.59 -10.95
CA PRO A 231 15.28 14.35 -11.74
C PRO A 231 14.57 14.44 -13.09
#